data_AF-A0A257LJU2-F1
#
_entry.id   AF-A0A257LJU2-F1
#
_cell.length_a   1.000
_cell.length_b   1.000
_cell.length_c   1.000
_cell.angle_alpha   90.00
_cell.angle_beta   90.00
_cell.angle_gamma   90.00
#
_symmetry.space_group_name_H-M   'P 1'
#
loop_
_entity.id
_entity.type
_entity.pdbx_description
1 polymer ?
#
loop_
_entity_poly.entity_id
_entity_poly.type
_entity_poly.pdbx_seq_one_letter_code
_entity_poly.pdbx_strand_id
1 'polypeptide(L)'
;MSSGKVPCPDLTAFESALTQVCRDLAEDVVRNGEGVRHVIRVAVSSAPSEALARAVGKTIVNAPLFKCAVAGNDPNVGRLVQAIGKYVGAHAPETDLSRLRLTLGGIEIFASGVFQLNPEKENALVAHLRGAELYTSAPPKDGVFTAAVDYPPHERCVEITVEFGSGTGSATIIGGDLTHEYVSETADYRS
;
A
#
# COMPACT_ATOMS: atom_id res chain seq x y z
N MET A 1 -10.40 8.81 25.68
CA MET A 1 -11.13 9.32 26.87
C MET A 1 -12.60 8.94 26.72
N SER A 2 -13.26 8.43 27.77
CA SER A 2 -14.72 8.18 27.77
C SER A 2 -15.38 9.11 28.78
N SER A 3 -16.48 9.77 28.39
CA SER A 3 -17.21 10.68 29.28
C SER A 3 -18.21 9.98 30.19
N GLY A 4 -18.54 8.70 29.92
CA GLY A 4 -19.53 7.92 30.68
C GLY A 4 -20.99 8.40 30.57
N LYS A 5 -21.29 9.37 29.70
CA LYS A 5 -22.64 9.97 29.59
C LYS A 5 -23.69 9.07 28.93
N VAL A 6 -23.27 8.16 28.06
CA VAL A 6 -24.14 7.21 27.35
C VAL A 6 -23.71 5.80 27.70
N PRO A 7 -24.60 4.94 28.23
CA PRO A 7 -24.28 3.54 28.50
C PRO A 7 -23.90 2.81 27.21
N CYS A 8 -22.86 1.98 27.27
CA CYS A 8 -22.40 1.15 26.16
C CYS A 8 -22.46 -0.33 26.57
N PRO A 9 -23.64 -0.97 26.46
CA PRO A 9 -23.82 -2.36 26.86
C PRO A 9 -23.18 -3.35 25.86
N ASP A 10 -23.01 -2.94 24.60
CA ASP A 10 -22.41 -3.75 23.55
C ASP A 10 -20.96 -3.31 23.29
N LEU A 11 -20.02 -3.95 23.99
CA LEU A 11 -18.59 -3.65 23.85
C LEU A 11 -18.02 -4.15 22.51
N THR A 12 -18.60 -5.17 21.89
CA THR A 12 -18.16 -5.68 20.59
C THR A 12 -18.50 -4.69 19.49
N ALA A 13 -19.71 -4.11 19.51
CA ALA A 13 -20.08 -3.04 18.60
C ALA A 13 -19.18 -1.80 18.79
N PHE A 14 -18.85 -1.45 20.04
CA PHE A 14 -17.93 -0.36 20.32
C PHE A 14 -16.52 -0.62 19.80
N GLU A 15 -15.97 -1.81 20.04
CA GLU A 15 -14.64 -2.20 19.54
C GLU A 15 -14.58 -2.14 18.01
N SER A 16 -15.61 -2.64 17.32
CA SER A 16 -15.71 -2.58 15.87
C SER A 16 -15.74 -1.13 15.37
N ALA A 17 -16.57 -0.27 15.96
CA ALA A 17 -16.67 1.14 15.60
C ALA A 17 -15.36 1.90 15.87
N LEU A 18 -14.75 1.68 17.04
CA LEU A 18 -13.48 2.30 17.40
C LEU A 18 -12.36 1.85 16.44
N THR A 19 -12.33 0.56 16.10
CA THR A 19 -11.36 0.01 15.15
C THR A 19 -11.51 0.64 13.78
N GLN A 20 -12.76 0.83 13.31
CA GLN A 20 -13.02 1.49 12.04
C GLN A 20 -12.53 2.94 12.05
N VAL A 21 -12.89 3.73 13.07
CA VAL A 21 -12.42 5.13 13.20
C VAL A 21 -10.89 5.21 13.23
N CYS A 22 -10.23 4.37 14.02
CA CYS A 22 -8.77 4.34 14.09
C CYS A 22 -8.13 3.97 12.75
N ARG A 23 -8.76 3.05 11.99
CA ARG A 23 -8.30 2.68 10.65
C ARG A 23 -8.43 3.85 9.68
N ASP A 24 -9.58 4.50 9.64
CA ASP A 24 -9.86 5.63 8.74
C ASP A 24 -8.87 6.77 9.01
N LEU A 25 -8.65 7.11 10.28
CA LEU A 25 -7.65 8.11 10.66
C LEU A 25 -6.22 7.71 10.31
N ALA A 26 -5.86 6.43 10.45
CA ALA A 26 -4.53 5.96 10.06
C ALA A 26 -4.31 6.04 8.53
N GLU A 27 -5.37 5.83 7.74
CA GLU A 27 -5.33 6.02 6.29
C GLU A 27 -5.19 7.49 5.92
N ASP A 28 -5.91 8.38 6.60
CA ASP A 28 -5.78 9.82 6.42
C ASP A 28 -4.36 10.31 6.72
N VAL A 29 -3.71 9.77 7.76
CA VAL A 29 -2.31 10.08 8.06
C VAL A 29 -1.40 9.72 6.88
N VAL A 30 -1.59 8.56 6.25
CA VAL A 30 -0.79 8.18 5.07
C VAL A 30 -1.13 9.07 3.87
N ARG A 31 -2.41 9.34 3.65
CA ARG A 31 -2.89 10.14 2.51
C ARG A 31 -2.41 11.58 2.56
N ASN A 32 -2.20 12.12 3.75
CA ASN A 32 -1.62 13.43 4.01
C ASN A 32 -0.10 13.38 4.27
N GLY A 33 0.57 12.26 3.95
CA GLY A 33 2.02 12.16 4.08
C GLY A 33 2.75 13.12 3.12
N GLU A 34 3.94 13.58 3.54
CA GLU A 34 4.81 14.46 2.75
C GLU A 34 5.00 13.93 1.33
N GLY A 35 4.71 14.77 0.34
CA GLY A 35 4.82 14.42 -1.08
C GLY A 35 4.02 13.19 -1.55
N VAL A 36 3.10 12.62 -0.77
CA VAL A 36 2.37 11.39 -1.17
C VAL A 36 1.44 11.70 -2.34
N ARG A 37 1.59 10.94 -3.44
CA ARG A 37 0.69 11.00 -4.60
C ARG A 37 -0.18 9.75 -4.73
N HIS A 38 0.23 8.64 -4.13
CA HIS A 38 -0.55 7.41 -4.10
C HIS A 38 -0.52 6.78 -2.71
N VAL A 39 -1.70 6.45 -2.20
CA VAL A 39 -1.82 5.55 -1.04
C VAL A 39 -1.76 4.12 -1.55
N ILE A 40 -0.84 3.33 -1.01
CA ILE A 40 -0.64 1.90 -1.31
C ILE A 40 -1.26 1.08 -0.18
N ARG A 41 -2.24 0.22 -0.51
CA ARG A 41 -2.87 -0.70 0.45
C ARG A 41 -2.51 -2.13 0.07
N VAL A 42 -1.86 -2.83 0.99
CA VAL A 42 -1.41 -4.22 0.81
C VAL A 42 -2.18 -5.12 1.76
N ALA A 43 -3.06 -5.95 1.21
CA ALA A 43 -3.77 -6.99 1.94
C ALA A 43 -3.04 -8.33 1.74
N VAL A 44 -2.47 -8.87 2.81
CA VAL A 44 -1.84 -10.18 2.82
C VAL A 44 -2.78 -11.18 3.49
N SER A 45 -3.01 -12.32 2.87
CA SER A 45 -3.91 -13.37 3.36
C SER A 45 -3.33 -14.77 3.14
N SER A 46 -3.93 -15.73 3.84
CA SER A 46 -3.55 -17.15 3.74
C SER A 46 -2.05 -17.36 3.94
N ALA A 47 -1.44 -16.59 4.84
CA ALA A 47 -0.02 -16.68 5.16
C ALA A 47 0.22 -17.65 6.33
N PRO A 48 1.40 -18.28 6.43
CA PRO A 48 1.71 -19.24 7.48
C PRO A 48 1.50 -18.70 8.91
N SER A 49 1.69 -17.38 9.10
CA SER A 49 1.40 -16.69 10.34
C SER A 49 1.02 -15.24 10.10
N GLU A 50 0.30 -14.64 11.05
CA GLU A 50 0.01 -13.20 11.04
C GLU A 50 1.30 -12.35 11.06
N ALA A 51 2.32 -12.81 11.79
CA ALA A 51 3.62 -12.13 11.84
C ALA A 51 4.28 -12.04 10.45
N LEU A 52 4.26 -13.14 9.69
CA LEU A 52 4.76 -13.15 8.32
C LEU A 52 3.90 -12.28 7.39
N ALA A 53 2.57 -12.35 7.51
CA ALA A 53 1.66 -11.51 6.73
C ALA A 53 1.97 -10.01 6.93
N ARG A 54 2.12 -9.60 8.20
CA ARG A 54 2.46 -8.23 8.58
C ARG A 54 3.82 -7.81 8.04
N ALA A 55 4.81 -8.69 8.12
CA ALA A 55 6.17 -8.37 7.69
C ALA A 55 6.29 -8.27 6.15
N VAL A 56 5.58 -9.12 5.41
CA VAL A 56 5.51 -9.05 3.94
C VAL A 56 4.81 -7.76 3.50
N GLY A 57 3.65 -7.44 4.10
CA GLY A 57 2.95 -6.18 3.81
C GLY A 57 3.82 -4.96 4.08
N LYS A 58 4.53 -4.93 5.23
CA LYS A 58 5.51 -3.88 5.56
C LYS A 58 6.67 -3.82 4.57
N THR A 59 7.14 -4.96 4.09
CA THR A 59 8.23 -5.01 3.09
C THR A 59 7.80 -4.35 1.79
N ILE A 60 6.58 -4.64 1.31
CA ILE A 60 6.06 -4.10 0.05
C ILE A 60 5.90 -2.57 0.14
N VAL A 61 5.21 -2.06 1.17
CA VAL A 61 4.97 -0.61 1.29
C VAL A 61 6.23 0.20 1.55
N ASN A 62 7.32 -0.44 2.02
CA ASN A 62 8.61 0.19 2.27
C ASN A 62 9.65 -0.09 1.17
N ALA A 63 9.32 -0.83 0.12
CA ALA A 63 10.26 -1.16 -0.95
C ALA A 63 10.51 0.06 -1.85
N PRO A 64 11.70 0.71 -1.82
CA PRO A 64 11.91 1.99 -2.49
C PRO A 64 11.68 1.92 -4.00
N LEU A 65 12.16 0.84 -4.64
CA LEU A 65 11.97 0.63 -6.08
C LEU A 65 10.48 0.52 -6.44
N PHE A 66 9.69 -0.19 -5.63
CA PHE A 66 8.27 -0.35 -5.89
C PHE A 66 7.51 0.96 -5.64
N LYS A 67 7.81 1.66 -4.55
CA LYS A 67 7.26 2.99 -4.25
C LYS A 67 7.51 3.99 -5.39
N CYS A 68 8.72 4.00 -5.96
CA CYS A 68 9.04 4.84 -7.12
C CYS A 68 8.27 4.44 -8.38
N ALA A 69 8.04 3.14 -8.61
CA ALA A 69 7.26 2.68 -9.77
C ALA A 69 5.80 3.14 -9.65
N VAL A 70 5.21 3.02 -8.45
CA VAL A 70 3.88 3.55 -8.15
C VAL A 70 3.81 5.07 -8.37
N ALA A 71 4.78 5.83 -7.85
CA ALA A 71 4.85 7.28 -8.07
C ALA A 71 4.90 7.68 -9.57
N GLY A 72 5.51 6.83 -10.40
CA GLY A 72 5.61 7.00 -11.84
C GLY A 72 4.41 6.48 -12.64
N ASN A 73 3.36 5.95 -11.99
CA ASN A 73 2.28 5.23 -12.65
C ASN A 73 2.79 4.05 -13.53
N ASP A 74 3.92 3.45 -13.17
CA ASP A 74 4.54 2.32 -13.85
C ASP A 74 4.15 1.01 -13.13
N PRO A 75 3.35 0.12 -13.76
CA PRO A 75 2.93 -1.15 -13.15
C PRO A 75 4.05 -2.18 -13.20
N ASN A 76 5.20 -1.85 -12.59
CA ASN A 76 6.36 -2.71 -12.51
C ASN A 76 6.15 -3.83 -11.47
N VAL A 77 5.32 -4.80 -11.81
CA VAL A 77 4.97 -5.94 -10.96
C VAL A 77 6.17 -6.82 -10.62
N GLY A 78 7.24 -6.74 -11.42
CA GLY A 78 8.51 -7.39 -11.12
C GLY A 78 9.13 -6.89 -9.82
N ARG A 79 9.09 -5.57 -9.55
CA ARG A 79 9.57 -4.98 -8.29
C ARG A 79 8.74 -5.41 -7.09
N LEU A 80 7.44 -5.63 -7.27
CA LEU A 80 6.57 -6.17 -6.22
C LEU A 80 6.96 -7.60 -5.86
N VAL A 81 7.06 -8.49 -6.86
CA VAL A 81 7.47 -9.89 -6.66
C VAL A 81 8.88 -9.96 -6.06
N GLN A 82 9.81 -9.14 -6.55
CA GLN A 82 11.18 -9.04 -6.03
C GLN A 82 11.19 -8.69 -4.53
N ALA A 83 10.38 -7.72 -4.09
CA ALA A 83 10.32 -7.32 -2.69
C ALA A 83 9.87 -8.47 -1.78
N ILE A 84 8.84 -9.21 -2.20
CA ILE A 84 8.36 -10.40 -1.48
C ILE A 84 9.44 -11.48 -1.44
N GLY A 85 10.00 -11.83 -2.60
CA GLY A 85 11.02 -12.88 -2.73
C GLY A 85 12.27 -12.61 -1.90
N LYS A 86 12.75 -11.35 -1.89
CA LYS A 86 13.89 -10.92 -1.07
C LYS A 86 13.64 -11.17 0.42
N TYR A 87 12.47 -10.75 0.94
CA TYR A 87 12.16 -10.90 2.36
C TYR A 87 11.97 -12.37 2.74
N VAL A 88 11.15 -13.10 1.97
CA VAL A 88 10.88 -14.51 2.26
C VAL A 88 12.16 -15.34 2.17
N GLY A 89 12.98 -15.15 1.15
CA GLY A 89 14.26 -15.87 1.02
C GLY A 89 15.24 -15.61 2.17
N ALA A 90 15.24 -14.41 2.75
CA ALA A 90 16.13 -14.05 3.85
C ALA A 90 15.60 -14.45 5.23
N HIS A 91 14.28 -14.45 5.44
CA HIS A 91 13.68 -14.54 6.77
C HIS A 91 12.74 -15.74 6.97
N ALA A 92 12.28 -16.37 5.89
CA ALA A 92 11.37 -17.51 5.94
C ALA A 92 11.57 -18.45 4.73
N PRO A 93 12.80 -18.96 4.49
CA PRO A 93 13.15 -19.71 3.28
C PRO A 93 12.34 -21.00 3.09
N GLU A 94 11.82 -21.58 4.18
CA GLU A 94 10.96 -22.77 4.16
C GLU A 94 9.50 -22.46 3.75
N THR A 95 9.17 -21.20 3.46
CA THR A 95 7.81 -20.83 3.04
C THR A 95 7.53 -21.35 1.64
N ASP A 96 6.52 -22.19 1.50
CA ASP A 96 6.02 -22.65 0.20
C ASP A 96 5.34 -21.50 -0.55
N LEU A 97 5.97 -21.07 -1.65
CA LEU A 97 5.47 -20.02 -2.55
C LEU A 97 4.76 -20.58 -3.79
N SER A 98 4.63 -21.90 -3.94
CA SER A 98 4.02 -22.52 -5.14
C SER A 98 2.58 -22.09 -5.39
N ARG A 99 1.87 -21.70 -4.32
CA ARG A 99 0.47 -21.22 -4.34
C ARG A 99 0.35 -19.70 -4.22
N LEU A 100 1.47 -18.97 -4.29
CA LEU A 100 1.46 -17.51 -4.19
C LEU A 100 0.66 -16.90 -5.35
N ARG A 101 -0.33 -16.08 -5.02
CA ARG A 101 -1.11 -15.28 -5.99
C ARG A 101 -1.05 -13.82 -5.61
N LEU A 102 -0.84 -12.96 -6.61
CA LEU A 102 -0.80 -11.52 -6.43
C LEU A 102 -1.81 -10.85 -7.35
N THR A 103 -2.51 -9.84 -6.82
CA THR A 103 -3.31 -8.92 -7.64
C THR A 103 -2.92 -7.47 -7.41
N LEU A 104 -3.10 -6.64 -8.43
CA LEU A 104 -2.95 -5.19 -8.38
C LEU A 104 -4.20 -4.57 -9.00
N GLY A 105 -4.96 -3.77 -8.25
CA GLY A 105 -6.25 -3.23 -8.70
C GLY A 105 -7.29 -4.32 -9.01
N GLY A 106 -7.20 -5.47 -8.34
CA GLY A 106 -8.05 -6.64 -8.62
C GLY A 106 -7.64 -7.46 -9.85
N ILE A 107 -6.60 -7.04 -10.58
CA ILE A 107 -6.08 -7.75 -11.76
C ILE A 107 -5.04 -8.77 -11.29
N GLU A 108 -5.20 -10.04 -11.64
CA GLU A 108 -4.20 -11.07 -11.33
C GLU A 108 -2.93 -10.85 -12.15
N ILE A 109 -1.81 -10.60 -11.45
CA ILE A 109 -0.50 -10.26 -12.03
C ILE A 109 0.53 -11.38 -11.86
N PHE A 110 0.32 -12.28 -10.89
CA PHE A 110 1.20 -13.41 -10.63
C PHE A 110 0.38 -14.56 -10.06
N ALA A 111 0.53 -15.74 -10.65
CA ALA A 111 -0.07 -16.98 -10.17
C ALA A 111 0.66 -18.17 -10.78
N SER A 112 0.66 -19.30 -10.08
CA SER A 112 1.28 -20.56 -10.53
C SER A 112 2.76 -20.40 -10.91
N GLY A 113 3.49 -19.56 -10.15
CA GLY A 113 4.92 -19.32 -10.35
C GLY A 113 5.29 -18.44 -11.54
N VAL A 114 4.32 -17.86 -12.26
CA VAL A 114 4.57 -17.04 -13.45
C VAL A 114 3.78 -15.73 -13.43
N PHE A 115 4.29 -14.73 -14.17
CA PHE A 115 3.57 -13.49 -14.40
C PHE A 115 2.36 -13.73 -15.31
N GLN A 116 1.22 -13.16 -14.92
CA GLN A 116 -0.05 -13.27 -15.63
C GLN A 116 -0.33 -11.98 -16.41
N LEU A 117 0.64 -11.49 -17.19
CA LEU A 117 0.55 -10.20 -17.89
C LEU A 117 0.28 -10.38 -19.39
N ASN A 118 -0.44 -9.43 -19.94
CA ASN A 118 -0.64 -9.22 -21.38
C ASN A 118 -0.88 -7.71 -21.61
N PRO A 119 -0.87 -7.22 -22.86
CA PRO A 119 -1.02 -5.79 -23.13
C PRO A 119 -2.32 -5.18 -22.57
N GLU A 120 -3.41 -5.94 -22.54
CA GLU A 120 -4.69 -5.47 -21.98
C GLU A 120 -4.60 -5.25 -20.47
N LYS A 121 -4.04 -6.22 -19.74
CA LYS A 121 -3.80 -6.11 -18.30
C LYS A 121 -2.83 -4.99 -17.99
N GLU A 122 -1.74 -4.85 -18.74
CA GLU A 122 -0.77 -3.76 -18.54
C GLU A 122 -1.45 -2.38 -18.66
N ASN A 123 -2.28 -2.17 -19.68
CA ASN A 123 -3.06 -0.95 -19.82
C ASN A 123 -4.02 -0.73 -18.65
N ALA A 124 -4.71 -1.77 -18.20
CA ALA A 124 -5.63 -1.70 -17.08
C ALA A 124 -4.92 -1.42 -15.74
N LEU A 125 -3.70 -1.95 -15.55
CA LEU A 125 -2.85 -1.65 -14.40
C LEU A 125 -2.38 -0.19 -14.40
N VAL A 126 -1.96 0.35 -15.55
CA VAL A 126 -1.63 1.78 -15.69
C VAL A 126 -2.87 2.64 -15.36
N ALA A 127 -4.04 2.26 -15.87
CA ALA A 127 -5.28 2.98 -15.58
C ALA A 127 -5.65 2.94 -14.09
N HIS A 128 -5.43 1.82 -13.41
CA HIS A 128 -5.61 1.69 -11.96
C HIS A 128 -4.67 2.62 -11.19
N LEU A 129 -3.37 2.62 -11.52
CA LEU A 129 -2.39 3.50 -10.87
C LEU A 129 -2.77 4.98 -11.06
N ARG A 130 -3.05 5.40 -12.29
CA ARG A 130 -3.48 6.78 -12.60
C ARG A 130 -4.81 7.13 -11.93
N GLY A 131 -5.70 6.16 -11.79
CA GLY A 131 -6.94 6.32 -11.06
C GLY A 131 -6.71 6.49 -9.56
N ALA A 132 -5.64 5.95 -8.99
CA ALA A 132 -5.31 6.12 -7.58
C ALA A 132 -4.52 7.40 -7.27
N GLU A 133 -4.01 8.09 -8.30
CA GLU A 133 -3.23 9.31 -8.18
C GLU A 133 -4.03 10.46 -7.57
N LEU A 134 -3.54 11.03 -6.46
CA LEU A 134 -4.18 12.14 -5.75
C LEU A 134 -3.99 13.47 -6.47
N TYR A 135 -2.81 13.70 -7.05
CA TYR A 135 -2.52 14.89 -7.84
C TYR A 135 -1.32 14.62 -8.76
N THR A 136 -1.27 15.37 -9.86
CA THR A 136 -0.15 15.33 -10.80
C THR A 136 0.98 16.20 -10.27
N SER A 137 2.19 15.63 -10.25
CA SER A 137 3.43 16.35 -9.95
C SER A 137 3.61 17.53 -10.91
N ALA A 138 4.03 18.66 -10.37
CA ALA A 138 4.37 19.85 -11.14
C ALA A 138 5.70 20.41 -10.64
N PRO A 139 6.55 20.97 -11.53
CA PRO A 139 7.77 21.64 -11.09
C PRO A 139 7.46 22.75 -10.07
N PRO A 140 8.24 22.87 -8.98
CA PRO A 140 8.05 23.93 -8.01
C PRO A 140 8.27 25.30 -8.66
N LYS A 141 7.38 26.26 -8.38
CA LYS A 141 7.45 27.61 -8.97
C LYS A 141 8.66 28.41 -8.51
N ASP A 142 9.07 28.22 -7.25
CA ASP A 142 10.14 28.99 -6.59
C ASP A 142 11.19 28.07 -5.91
N GLY A 143 11.35 26.85 -6.40
CA GLY A 143 12.22 25.83 -5.80
C GLY A 143 11.62 25.12 -4.57
N VAL A 144 10.58 25.70 -3.95
CA VAL A 144 9.80 25.06 -2.88
C VAL A 144 8.61 24.30 -3.47
N PHE A 145 8.47 23.03 -3.11
CA PHE A 145 7.30 22.25 -3.49
C PHE A 145 6.06 22.71 -2.71
N THR A 146 4.91 22.71 -3.39
CA THR A 146 3.61 22.91 -2.78
C THR A 146 2.64 21.95 -3.45
N ALA A 147 1.91 21.16 -2.64
CA ALA A 147 0.92 20.25 -3.16
C ALA A 147 -0.11 21.00 -4.01
N ALA A 148 -0.50 20.42 -5.14
CA ALA A 148 -1.48 21.02 -6.05
C ALA A 148 -2.93 20.95 -5.53
N VAL A 149 -3.14 20.33 -4.36
CA VAL A 149 -4.44 20.12 -3.72
C VAL A 149 -4.33 20.43 -2.22
N ASP A 150 -5.35 21.07 -1.66
CA ASP A 150 -5.44 21.34 -0.22
C ASP A 150 -5.96 20.15 0.58
N TYR A 151 -6.68 19.24 -0.08
CA TYR A 151 -7.24 18.02 0.50
C TYR A 151 -7.24 16.90 -0.54
N PRO A 152 -7.20 15.62 -0.11
CA PRO A 152 -7.25 14.50 -1.03
C PRO A 152 -8.57 14.48 -1.82
N PRO A 153 -8.54 14.39 -3.17
CA PRO A 153 -9.76 14.48 -3.97
C PRO A 153 -10.63 13.21 -3.90
N HIS A 154 -10.08 12.11 -3.38
CA HIS A 154 -10.77 10.83 -3.20
C HIS A 154 -10.00 9.88 -2.27
N GLU A 155 -10.65 8.79 -1.88
CA GLU A 155 -10.09 7.75 -1.03
C GLU A 155 -9.49 6.55 -1.79
N ARG A 156 -9.44 6.61 -3.13
CA ARG A 156 -8.85 5.53 -3.95
C ARG A 156 -7.39 5.25 -3.53
N CYS A 157 -7.00 3.99 -3.64
CA CYS A 157 -5.69 3.47 -3.29
C CYS A 157 -5.17 2.54 -4.38
N VAL A 158 -3.86 2.37 -4.41
CA VAL A 158 -3.19 1.29 -5.13
C VAL A 158 -3.38 0.00 -4.34
N GLU A 159 -4.47 -0.71 -4.66
CA GLU A 159 -4.83 -1.99 -4.04
C GLU A 159 -3.92 -3.12 -4.48
N ILE A 160 -3.31 -3.81 -3.52
CA ILE A 160 -2.47 -4.99 -3.76
C ILE A 160 -2.97 -6.12 -2.86
N THR A 161 -3.18 -7.29 -3.44
CA THR A 161 -3.43 -8.51 -2.66
C THR A 161 -2.27 -9.48 -2.79
N VAL A 162 -1.91 -10.12 -1.69
CA VAL A 162 -0.88 -11.14 -1.59
C VAL A 162 -1.47 -12.35 -0.89
N GLU A 163 -1.76 -13.41 -1.64
CA GLU A 163 -2.33 -14.64 -1.11
C GLU A 163 -1.28 -15.75 -1.14
N PHE A 164 -0.83 -16.22 0.03
CA PHE A 164 0.19 -17.26 0.14
C PHE A 164 -0.36 -18.69 -0.05
N GLY A 165 -1.68 -18.87 0.10
CA GLY A 165 -2.34 -20.18 -0.01
C GLY A 165 -2.00 -21.18 1.10
N SER A 166 -1.35 -20.76 2.19
CA SER A 166 -0.92 -21.62 3.29
C SER A 166 -1.21 -20.98 4.66
N GLY A 167 -2.14 -21.54 5.44
CA GLY A 167 -2.43 -21.08 6.80
C GLY A 167 -3.53 -20.01 6.89
N THR A 168 -3.64 -19.36 8.06
CA THR A 168 -4.73 -18.43 8.41
C THR A 168 -4.24 -17.01 8.72
N GLY A 169 -2.94 -16.76 8.61
CA GLY A 169 -2.35 -15.46 8.86
C GLY A 169 -2.83 -14.41 7.85
N SER A 170 -3.20 -13.23 8.33
CA SER A 170 -3.60 -12.11 7.49
C SER A 170 -3.18 -10.78 8.10
N ALA A 171 -2.92 -9.79 7.25
CA ALA A 171 -2.61 -8.43 7.69
C ALA A 171 -2.91 -7.44 6.56
N THR A 172 -3.37 -6.23 6.92
CA THR A 172 -3.46 -5.10 5.98
C THR A 172 -2.49 -4.02 6.39
N ILE A 173 -1.69 -3.54 5.44
CA ILE A 173 -0.64 -2.55 5.65
C ILE A 173 -0.84 -1.45 4.64
N ILE A 174 -0.63 -0.20 5.07
CA ILE A 174 -0.87 0.99 4.28
C ILE A 174 0.40 1.85 4.30
N GLY A 175 0.74 2.45 3.17
CA GLY A 175 1.88 3.37 3.04
C GLY A 175 1.74 4.27 1.82
N GLY A 176 2.59 5.29 1.70
CA GLY A 176 2.63 6.15 0.52
C GLY A 176 3.56 5.61 -0.57
N ASP A 177 3.60 6.28 -1.71
CA ASP A 177 4.65 6.14 -2.71
C ASP A 177 5.96 6.87 -2.29
N LEU A 178 6.93 6.97 -3.20
CA LEU A 178 8.19 7.70 -2.99
C LEU A 178 8.38 8.65 -4.17
N THR A 179 8.18 9.92 -3.91
CA THR A 179 8.04 10.97 -4.93
C THR A 179 9.23 11.94 -4.90
N HIS A 180 9.33 12.79 -5.92
CA HIS A 180 10.33 13.87 -5.92
C HIS A 180 9.98 14.94 -4.88
N GLU A 181 8.69 15.13 -4.65
CA GLU A 181 8.09 16.01 -3.65
C GLU A 181 8.55 15.64 -2.25
N TYR A 182 8.46 14.35 -1.88
CA TYR A 182 8.96 13.86 -0.60
C TYR A 182 10.45 14.21 -0.41
N VAL A 183 11.27 13.98 -1.44
CA VAL A 183 12.70 14.30 -1.38
C VAL A 183 12.91 15.81 -1.22
N SER A 184 12.16 16.63 -1.94
CA SER A 184 12.30 18.09 -1.91
C SER A 184 11.88 18.66 -0.55
N GLU A 185 10.69 18.28 -0.06
CA GLU A 185 10.19 18.65 1.26
C GLU A 185 11.20 18.26 2.34
N THR A 186 11.57 16.98 2.45
CA THR A 186 12.45 16.52 3.52
C THR A 186 13.88 17.05 3.42
N ALA A 187 14.41 17.34 2.22
CA ALA A 187 15.78 17.86 2.04
C ALA A 187 15.89 19.37 2.28
N ASP A 188 14.82 20.13 2.01
CA ASP A 188 14.79 21.58 2.18
C ASP A 188 14.47 22.00 3.63
N TYR A 189 13.94 21.08 4.45
CA TYR A 189 13.79 21.27 5.90
C TYR A 189 15.12 21.06 6.66
N ARG A 190 15.44 21.98 7.58
CA ARG A 190 16.25 21.66 8.77
C ARG A 190 15.28 21.15 9.84
N SER A 191 15.16 19.83 9.99
CA SER A 191 14.47 19.20 11.12
C SER A 191 15.25 19.30 12.42
#